data_AF-A0AAW2AX12-F1
#
_entry.id   AF-A0AAW2AX12-F1
#
_cell.length_a   1.000
_cell.length_b   1.000
_cell.length_c   1.000
_cell.angle_alpha   90.00
_cell.angle_beta   90.00
_cell.angle_gamma   90.00
#
_symmetry.space_group_name_H-M   'P 1'
#
loop_
_entity.id
_entity.type
_entity.pdbx_description
1 polymer ?
#
loop_
_entity_poly.entity_id
_entity_poly.type
_entity_poly.pdbx_seq_one_letter_code
_entity_poly.pdbx_strand_id
1 'polypeptide(L)'
;MSQNETMHDDDLEKSGEALIEFIKSSKAESALRGAREKLQEFFDHHIKTKKTTTELLNGLVHAEEVVGHKLLDLERQKSQISQEIEMMEQEVQRSLSKSQILDSEQEFLQKELEKLRDAEQEIQTLQQEVDEDTTEVIPSAIYVAQLYYKVTKIKLEVDTEPHILRGVHYGADVATPINIDTSTRSPCEVSDDLWNLVNTEW
;
A
#
# COMPACT_ATOMS: atom_id res chain seq x y z
N MET A 1 -136.92 0.00 -2.21
CA MET A 1 -135.99 0.18 -3.35
C MET A 1 -134.57 -0.22 -2.92
N SER A 2 -134.32 -1.50 -2.62
CA SER A 2 -133.02 -1.95 -2.07
C SER A 2 -132.53 -3.29 -2.65
N GLN A 3 -133.01 -3.71 -3.81
CA GLN A 3 -132.61 -4.99 -4.42
C GLN A 3 -131.76 -4.83 -5.70
N ASN A 4 -131.68 -3.63 -6.30
CA ASN A 4 -130.95 -3.40 -7.55
C ASN A 4 -129.49 -2.89 -7.36
N GLU A 5 -129.13 -2.36 -6.19
CA GLU A 5 -127.75 -1.92 -5.90
C GLU A 5 -126.85 -3.10 -5.48
N THR A 6 -127.38 -4.09 -4.77
CA THR A 6 -126.65 -5.29 -4.35
C THR A 6 -126.31 -6.25 -5.49
N MET A 7 -127.06 -6.24 -6.59
CA MET A 7 -126.82 -7.15 -7.73
C MET A 7 -125.70 -6.65 -8.66
N HIS A 8 -125.51 -5.33 -8.75
CA HIS A 8 -124.46 -4.74 -9.58
C HIS A 8 -123.07 -4.80 -8.93
N ASP A 9 -123.01 -4.78 -7.60
CA ASP A 9 -121.76 -4.93 -6.85
C ASP A 9 -121.22 -6.37 -6.97
N ASP A 10 -122.10 -7.38 -6.92
CA ASP A 10 -121.74 -8.80 -6.99
C ASP A 10 -121.20 -9.22 -8.39
N ASP A 11 -121.73 -8.63 -9.46
CA ASP A 11 -121.22 -8.86 -10.83
C ASP A 11 -119.89 -8.13 -11.09
N LEU A 12 -119.71 -6.95 -10.48
CA LEU A 12 -118.45 -6.21 -10.55
C LEU A 12 -117.35 -6.92 -9.75
N GLU A 13 -117.70 -7.49 -8.60
CA GLU A 13 -116.81 -8.29 -7.76
C GLU A 13 -116.37 -9.58 -8.49
N LYS A 14 -117.31 -10.32 -9.11
CA LYS A 14 -116.98 -11.51 -9.93
C LYS A 14 -116.17 -11.18 -11.17
N SER A 15 -116.47 -10.05 -11.84
CA SER A 15 -115.67 -9.60 -12.99
C SER A 15 -114.25 -9.22 -12.57
N GLY A 16 -114.10 -8.58 -11.40
CA GLY A 16 -112.81 -8.31 -10.78
C GLY A 16 -112.04 -9.58 -10.41
N GLU A 17 -112.72 -10.57 -9.81
CA GLU A 17 -112.14 -11.86 -9.46
C GLU A 17 -111.66 -12.63 -10.70
N ALA A 18 -112.44 -12.67 -11.77
CA ALA A 18 -112.07 -13.32 -13.03
C ALA A 18 -110.87 -12.64 -13.71
N LEU A 19 -110.76 -11.31 -13.61
CA LEU A 19 -109.61 -10.55 -14.11
C LEU A 19 -108.34 -10.85 -13.29
N ILE A 20 -108.46 -10.96 -11.97
CA ILE A 20 -107.36 -11.36 -11.09
C ILE A 20 -106.93 -12.79 -11.38
N GLU A 21 -107.87 -13.71 -11.59
CA GLU A 21 -107.59 -15.10 -11.97
C GLU A 21 -106.93 -15.18 -13.36
N PHE A 22 -107.37 -14.36 -14.33
CA PHE A 22 -106.72 -14.26 -15.64
C PHE A 22 -105.30 -13.70 -15.56
N ILE A 23 -105.06 -12.69 -14.70
CA ILE A 23 -103.72 -12.14 -14.47
C ILE A 23 -102.81 -13.16 -13.75
N LYS A 24 -103.36 -13.92 -12.80
CA LYS A 24 -102.63 -15.00 -12.08
C LYS A 24 -102.35 -16.22 -12.95
N SER A 25 -103.27 -16.58 -13.84
CA SER A 25 -103.10 -17.66 -14.82
C SER A 25 -102.28 -17.25 -16.04
N SER A 26 -102.17 -15.93 -16.29
CA SER A 26 -101.25 -15.36 -17.26
C SER A 26 -99.80 -15.61 -16.85
N LYS A 27 -99.00 -16.11 -17.80
CA LYS A 27 -97.55 -16.34 -17.66
C LYS A 27 -96.78 -15.07 -17.26
N ALA A 28 -97.39 -13.89 -17.37
CA ALA A 28 -96.81 -12.60 -17.03
C ALA A 28 -96.37 -12.50 -15.56
N GLU A 29 -97.19 -12.95 -14.59
CA GLU A 29 -96.84 -12.84 -13.17
C GLU A 29 -95.65 -13.74 -12.80
N SER A 30 -95.64 -14.98 -13.30
CA SER A 30 -94.49 -15.90 -13.11
C SER A 30 -93.21 -15.41 -13.79
N ALA A 31 -93.33 -14.76 -14.96
CA ALA A 31 -92.20 -14.19 -15.69
C ALA A 31 -91.63 -12.97 -14.98
N LEU A 32 -92.50 -12.11 -14.42
CA LEU A 32 -92.10 -10.97 -13.58
C LEU A 32 -91.39 -11.43 -12.30
N ARG A 33 -91.93 -12.46 -11.62
CA ARG A 33 -91.29 -13.03 -10.43
C ARG A 33 -89.92 -13.64 -10.75
N GLY A 34 -89.81 -14.43 -11.81
CA GLY A 34 -88.52 -15.00 -12.24
C GLY A 34 -87.52 -13.94 -12.72
N ALA A 35 -87.98 -12.85 -13.35
CA ALA A 35 -87.13 -11.71 -13.69
C ALA A 35 -86.61 -10.97 -12.45
N ARG A 36 -87.46 -10.81 -11.43
CA ARG A 36 -87.09 -10.20 -10.14
C ARG A 36 -86.07 -11.04 -9.38
N GLU A 37 -86.25 -12.35 -9.33
CA GLU A 37 -85.30 -13.30 -8.71
C GLU A 37 -83.93 -13.22 -9.39
N LYS A 38 -83.88 -13.27 -10.73
CA LYS A 38 -82.63 -13.11 -11.49
C LYS A 38 -81.96 -11.76 -11.27
N LEU A 39 -82.74 -10.68 -11.19
CA LEU A 39 -82.22 -9.34 -10.91
C LEU A 39 -81.61 -9.28 -9.50
N GLN A 40 -82.24 -9.95 -8.53
CA GLN A 40 -81.75 -10.02 -7.16
C GLN A 40 -80.45 -10.84 -7.07
N GLU A 41 -80.39 -12.02 -7.70
CA GLU A 41 -79.16 -12.81 -7.81
C GLU A 41 -78.03 -12.02 -8.48
N PHE A 42 -78.35 -11.23 -9.53
CA PHE A 42 -77.39 -10.37 -10.19
C PHE A 42 -76.84 -9.28 -9.25
N PHE A 43 -77.71 -8.63 -8.46
CA PHE A 43 -77.26 -7.63 -7.48
C PHE A 43 -76.43 -8.25 -6.36
N ASP A 44 -76.84 -9.41 -5.84
CA ASP A 44 -76.09 -10.12 -4.81
C ASP A 44 -74.71 -10.53 -5.31
N HIS A 45 -74.62 -11.02 -6.56
CA HIS A 45 -73.36 -11.31 -7.21
C HIS A 45 -72.51 -10.05 -7.38
N HIS A 46 -73.10 -8.94 -7.82
CA HIS A 46 -72.38 -7.67 -7.98
C HIS A 46 -71.84 -7.14 -6.64
N ILE A 47 -72.62 -7.20 -5.56
CA ILE A 47 -72.20 -6.82 -4.21
C ILE A 47 -71.05 -7.71 -3.74
N LYS A 48 -71.16 -9.03 -3.93
CA LYS A 48 -70.11 -9.98 -3.55
C LYS A 48 -68.81 -9.71 -4.32
N THR A 49 -68.89 -9.58 -5.64
CA THR A 49 -67.73 -9.27 -6.49
C THR A 49 -67.11 -7.95 -6.09
N LYS A 50 -67.90 -6.88 -5.90
CA LYS A 50 -67.40 -5.58 -5.43
C LYS A 50 -66.67 -5.71 -4.09
N LYS A 51 -67.22 -6.46 -3.13
CA LYS A 51 -66.58 -6.70 -1.83
C LYS A 51 -65.24 -7.42 -2.00
N THR A 52 -65.22 -8.54 -2.72
CA THR A 52 -63.99 -9.32 -2.95
C THR A 52 -62.94 -8.51 -3.70
N THR A 53 -63.31 -7.76 -4.74
CA THR A 53 -62.39 -6.88 -5.46
C THR A 53 -61.82 -5.79 -4.56
N THR A 54 -62.62 -5.22 -3.67
CA THR A 54 -62.16 -4.19 -2.72
C THR A 54 -61.18 -4.78 -1.70
N GLU A 55 -61.46 -5.96 -1.17
CA GLU A 55 -60.55 -6.68 -0.25
C GLU A 55 -59.22 -7.02 -0.92
N LEU A 56 -59.25 -7.50 -2.17
CA LEU A 56 -58.04 -7.78 -2.95
C LEU A 56 -57.23 -6.51 -3.24
N LEU A 57 -57.90 -5.41 -3.61
CA LEU A 57 -57.23 -4.13 -3.88
C LEU A 57 -56.55 -3.61 -2.61
N ASN A 58 -57.22 -3.65 -1.46
CA ASN A 58 -56.64 -3.26 -0.19
C ASN A 58 -55.44 -4.14 0.19
N GLY A 59 -55.54 -5.45 -0.04
CA GLY A 59 -54.42 -6.36 0.16
C GLY A 59 -53.22 -6.05 -0.74
N LEU A 60 -53.47 -5.69 -2.00
CA LEU A 60 -52.42 -5.29 -2.95
C LEU A 60 -51.74 -3.99 -2.52
N VAL A 61 -52.50 -2.96 -2.15
CA VAL A 61 -51.96 -1.68 -1.67
C VAL A 61 -51.10 -1.90 -0.43
N HIS A 62 -51.57 -2.69 0.53
CA HIS A 62 -50.80 -2.97 1.74
C HIS A 62 -49.50 -3.74 1.44
N ALA A 63 -49.56 -4.74 0.54
CA ALA A 63 -48.37 -5.47 0.12
C ALA A 63 -47.37 -4.56 -0.61
N GLU A 64 -47.84 -3.67 -1.46
CA GLU A 64 -47.02 -2.67 -2.15
C GLU A 64 -46.34 -1.72 -1.17
N GLU A 65 -47.06 -1.22 -0.16
CA GLU A 65 -46.50 -0.38 0.92
C GLU A 65 -45.38 -1.12 1.68
N VAL A 66 -45.62 -2.37 2.09
CA VAL A 66 -44.62 -3.17 2.82
C VAL A 66 -43.37 -3.41 1.99
N VAL A 67 -43.54 -3.75 0.70
CA VAL A 67 -42.41 -3.95 -0.22
C VAL A 67 -41.67 -2.63 -0.46
N GLY A 68 -42.40 -1.51 -0.63
CA GLY A 68 -41.82 -0.18 -0.81
C GLY A 68 -40.97 0.24 0.38
N HIS A 69 -41.47 0.08 1.60
CA HIS A 69 -40.69 0.36 2.82
C HIS A 69 -39.43 -0.50 2.92
N LYS A 70 -39.55 -1.81 2.67
CA LYS A 70 -38.40 -2.71 2.71
C LYS A 70 -37.34 -2.35 1.65
N LEU A 71 -37.77 -1.93 0.46
CA LEU A 71 -36.88 -1.49 -0.60
C LEU A 71 -36.12 -0.21 -0.19
N LEU A 72 -36.80 0.76 0.41
CA LEU A 72 -36.17 1.99 0.90
C LEU A 72 -35.16 1.71 2.01
N ASP A 73 -35.46 0.78 2.92
CA ASP A 73 -34.53 0.39 3.98
C ASP A 73 -33.29 -0.31 3.41
N LEU A 74 -33.46 -1.20 2.43
CA LEU A 74 -32.34 -1.85 1.75
C LEU A 74 -31.49 -0.84 0.98
N GLU A 75 -32.09 0.12 0.28
CA GLU A 75 -31.33 1.14 -0.44
C GLU A 75 -30.54 2.03 0.52
N ARG A 76 -31.10 2.35 1.70
CA ARG A 76 -30.37 3.07 2.75
C ARG A 76 -29.18 2.28 3.28
N GLN A 77 -29.37 1.00 3.58
CA GLN A 77 -28.28 0.12 4.04
C GLN A 77 -27.19 -0.02 2.99
N LYS A 78 -27.57 -0.24 1.74
CA LYS A 78 -26.65 -0.30 0.61
C LYS A 78 -25.84 0.99 0.49
N SER A 79 -26.49 2.16 0.55
CA SER A 79 -25.80 3.45 0.48
C SER A 79 -24.80 3.64 1.63
N GLN A 80 -25.15 3.20 2.84
CA GLN A 80 -24.26 3.29 4.00
C GLN A 80 -23.04 2.37 3.81
N ILE A 81 -23.25 1.11 3.44
CA ILE A 81 -22.16 0.15 3.20
C ILE A 81 -21.25 0.64 2.07
N SER A 82 -21.82 1.20 1.00
CA SER A 82 -21.01 1.78 -0.09
C SER A 82 -20.11 2.92 0.38
N GLN A 83 -20.58 3.79 1.28
CA GLN A 83 -19.75 4.85 1.86
C GLN A 83 -18.64 4.29 2.76
N GLU A 84 -18.96 3.28 3.57
CA GLU A 84 -17.98 2.61 4.43
C GLU A 84 -16.88 1.92 3.61
N ILE A 85 -17.25 1.27 2.49
CA ILE A 85 -16.30 0.67 1.54
C ILE A 85 -15.40 1.75 0.93
N GLU A 86 -15.98 2.85 0.44
CA GLU A 86 -15.19 3.93 -0.17
C GLU A 86 -14.19 4.54 0.82
N MET A 87 -14.60 4.75 2.07
CA MET A 87 -13.70 5.21 3.14
C MET A 87 -12.55 4.22 3.38
N MET A 88 -12.85 2.92 3.45
CA MET A 88 -11.85 1.87 3.67
C MET A 88 -10.87 1.76 2.50
N GLU A 89 -11.35 1.85 1.26
CA GLU A 89 -10.52 1.88 0.06
C GLU A 89 -9.55 3.07 0.07
N GLN A 90 -10.02 4.25 0.48
CA GLN A 90 -9.15 5.43 0.63
C GLN A 90 -8.09 5.23 1.71
N GLU A 91 -8.43 4.61 2.84
CA GLU A 91 -7.47 4.32 3.91
C GLU A 91 -6.41 3.31 3.46
N VAL A 92 -6.83 2.24 2.78
CA VAL A 92 -5.91 1.26 2.18
C VAL A 92 -4.97 1.94 1.20
N GLN A 93 -5.49 2.81 0.32
CA GLN A 93 -4.66 3.51 -0.64
C GLN A 93 -3.64 4.43 0.03
N ARG A 94 -4.02 5.17 1.08
CA ARG A 94 -3.10 5.99 1.87
C ARG A 94 -2.02 5.15 2.54
N SER A 95 -2.39 4.01 3.11
CA SER A 95 -1.44 3.09 3.75
C SER A 95 -0.46 2.50 2.73
N LEU A 96 -0.94 2.14 1.54
CA LEU A 96 -0.09 1.63 0.46
C LEU A 96 0.93 2.69 0.01
N SER A 97 0.49 3.94 -0.21
CA SER A 97 1.40 5.02 -0.56
C SER A 97 2.44 5.28 0.54
N LYS A 98 2.04 5.22 1.81
CA LYS A 98 2.97 5.36 2.94
C LYS A 98 3.98 4.22 2.97
N SER A 99 3.55 2.98 2.73
CA SER A 99 4.44 1.82 2.65
C SER A 99 5.48 2.00 1.55
N GLN A 100 5.05 2.40 0.36
CA GLN A 100 5.97 2.62 -0.78
C GLN A 100 7.04 3.68 -0.48
N ILE A 101 6.67 4.76 0.21
CA ILE A 101 7.63 5.78 0.64
C ILE A 101 8.63 5.18 1.63
N LEU A 102 8.16 4.47 2.66
CA LEU A 102 9.02 3.84 3.66
C LEU A 102 9.95 2.78 3.04
N ASP A 103 9.46 1.98 2.10
CA ASP A 103 10.26 0.99 1.38
C ASP A 103 11.41 1.69 0.60
N SER A 104 11.12 2.82 -0.03
CA SER A 104 12.13 3.62 -0.73
C SER A 104 13.15 4.27 0.20
N GLU A 105 12.71 4.77 1.36
CA GLU A 105 13.60 5.31 2.40
C GLU A 105 14.50 4.21 2.98
N GLN A 106 13.94 3.01 3.20
CA GLN A 106 14.71 1.87 3.69
C GLN A 106 15.78 1.44 2.67
N GLU A 107 15.45 1.34 1.39
CA GLU A 107 16.41 1.00 0.35
C GLU A 107 17.52 2.06 0.24
N PHE A 108 17.17 3.34 0.35
CA PHE A 108 18.13 4.44 0.37
C PHE A 108 19.08 4.32 1.57
N LEU A 109 18.55 4.16 2.78
CA LEU A 109 19.36 4.03 4.00
C LEU A 109 20.26 2.79 3.97
N GLN A 110 19.78 1.68 3.41
CA GLN A 110 20.58 0.47 3.26
C GLN A 110 21.77 0.68 2.31
N LYS A 111 21.58 1.42 1.21
CA LYS A 111 22.69 1.80 0.31
C LYS A 111 23.68 2.74 0.99
N GLU A 112 23.21 3.72 1.77
CA GLU A 112 24.12 4.61 2.51
C GLU A 112 24.91 3.87 3.58
N LEU A 113 24.29 2.91 4.28
CA LEU A 113 25.00 2.05 5.23
C LEU A 113 26.10 1.22 4.56
N GLU A 114 25.84 0.64 3.38
CA GLU A 114 26.86 -0.13 2.67
C GLU A 114 28.05 0.74 2.26
N LYS A 115 27.79 1.94 1.71
CA LYS A 115 28.85 2.90 1.38
C LYS A 115 29.69 3.29 2.61
N LEU A 116 29.05 3.46 3.77
CA LEU A 116 29.76 3.77 5.01
C LEU A 116 30.64 2.61 5.47
N ARG A 117 30.19 1.36 5.30
CA ARG A 117 31.00 0.18 5.62
C ARG A 117 32.19 0.05 4.67
N ASP A 118 32.00 0.30 3.37
CA ASP A 118 33.08 0.31 2.40
C ASP A 118 34.15 1.37 2.76
N ALA A 119 33.70 2.58 3.09
CA ALA A 119 34.60 3.66 3.51
C ALA A 119 35.32 3.34 4.84
N GLU A 120 34.64 2.72 5.80
CA GLU A 120 35.24 2.28 7.06
C GLU A 120 36.34 1.23 6.79
N GLN A 121 36.09 0.26 5.91
CA GLN A 121 37.06 -0.76 5.54
C GLN A 121 38.28 -0.16 4.82
N GLU A 122 38.06 0.82 3.94
CA GLU A 122 39.14 1.56 3.26
C GLU A 122 40.01 2.30 4.28
N ILE A 123 39.40 3.01 5.24
CA ILE A 123 40.10 3.74 6.30
C ILE A 123 40.91 2.77 7.17
N GLN A 124 40.35 1.63 7.57
CA GLN A 124 41.08 0.62 8.36
C GLN A 124 42.29 0.07 7.62
N THR A 125 42.17 -0.15 6.30
CA THR A 125 43.27 -0.62 5.47
C THR A 125 44.39 0.42 5.42
N LEU A 126 44.04 1.68 5.15
CA LEU A 126 45.01 2.79 5.13
C LEU A 126 45.68 3.00 6.49
N GLN A 127 44.95 2.83 7.59
CA GLN A 127 45.53 2.90 8.95
C GLN A 127 46.57 1.81 9.17
N GLN A 128 46.28 0.58 8.74
CA GLN A 128 47.21 -0.53 8.85
C GLN A 128 48.48 -0.31 8.01
N GLU A 129 48.34 0.19 6.79
CA GLU A 129 49.49 0.55 5.92
C GLU A 129 50.37 1.62 6.58
N VAL A 130 49.78 2.68 7.12
CA VAL A 130 50.51 3.75 7.82
C VAL A 130 51.22 3.22 9.07
N ASP A 131 50.56 2.35 9.83
CA ASP A 131 51.14 1.75 11.02
C ASP A 131 52.34 0.84 10.65
N GLU A 132 52.26 0.04 9.59
CA GLU A 132 53.37 -0.80 9.11
C GLU A 132 54.58 0.06 8.69
N ASP A 133 54.36 1.10 7.89
CA ASP A 133 55.40 2.02 7.45
C ASP A 133 56.06 2.75 8.64
N THR A 134 55.25 3.20 9.60
CA THR A 134 55.72 4.01 10.72
C THR A 134 56.37 3.18 11.83
N THR A 135 55.90 1.96 12.07
CA THR A 135 56.36 1.15 13.20
C THR A 135 57.41 0.10 12.82
N GLU A 136 57.46 -0.36 11.56
CA GLU A 136 58.44 -1.35 11.13
C GLU A 136 59.52 -0.74 10.21
N VAL A 137 59.11 -0.01 9.17
CA VAL A 137 60.05 0.45 8.12
C VAL A 137 60.89 1.65 8.58
N ILE A 138 60.26 2.70 9.13
CA ILE A 138 60.99 3.90 9.54
C ILE A 138 62.02 3.59 10.66
N PRO A 139 61.68 2.89 11.76
CA PRO A 139 62.64 2.58 12.82
C PRO A 139 63.77 1.66 12.34
N SER A 140 63.49 0.70 11.47
CA SER A 140 64.51 -0.19 10.91
C SER A 140 65.49 0.56 9.99
N ALA A 141 65.00 1.44 9.12
CA ALA A 141 65.85 2.28 8.28
C ALA A 141 66.74 3.23 9.12
N ILE A 142 66.18 3.83 10.17
CA ILE A 142 66.95 4.64 11.13
C ILE A 142 68.01 3.80 11.82
N TYR A 143 67.66 2.59 12.29
CA TYR A 143 68.61 1.68 12.93
C TYR A 143 69.75 1.28 11.98
N VAL A 144 69.44 0.93 10.73
CA VAL A 144 70.44 0.57 9.70
C VAL A 144 71.36 1.75 9.40
N ALA A 145 70.81 2.96 9.21
CA ALA A 145 71.60 4.16 9.01
C ALA A 145 72.51 4.47 10.21
N GLN A 146 72.00 4.32 11.44
CA GLN A 146 72.77 4.46 12.66
C GLN A 146 73.86 3.39 12.79
N LEU A 147 73.58 2.15 12.38
CA LEU A 147 74.53 1.05 12.41
C LEU A 147 75.68 1.30 11.42
N TYR A 148 75.36 1.68 10.17
CA TYR A 148 76.38 2.09 9.20
C TYR A 148 77.24 3.22 9.76
N TYR A 149 76.63 4.26 10.32
CA TYR A 149 77.40 5.33 10.95
C TYR A 149 78.24 4.85 12.15
N LYS A 150 77.73 3.93 12.98
CA LYS A 150 78.49 3.41 14.12
C LYS A 150 79.71 2.61 13.70
N VAL A 151 79.58 1.82 12.64
CA VAL A 151 80.65 0.98 12.08
C VAL A 151 81.66 1.81 11.32
N THR A 152 81.21 2.64 10.38
CA THR A 152 82.12 3.37 9.49
C THR A 152 82.57 4.70 10.07
N LYS A 153 81.80 5.30 10.98
CA LYS A 153 81.94 6.69 11.43
C LYS A 153 81.89 7.73 10.30
N ILE A 154 81.35 7.38 9.14
CA ILE A 154 81.23 8.27 7.98
C ILE A 154 79.85 8.91 7.96
N LYS A 155 79.79 10.24 7.82
CA LYS A 155 78.58 10.96 7.44
C LYS A 155 78.72 11.46 6.01
N LEU A 156 77.82 11.05 5.14
CA LEU A 156 77.77 11.52 3.76
C LEU A 156 76.92 12.79 3.67
N GLU A 157 77.29 13.66 2.74
CA GLU A 157 76.47 14.81 2.34
C GLU A 157 75.40 14.35 1.34
N VAL A 158 74.17 14.83 1.51
CA VAL A 158 73.01 14.36 0.72
C VAL A 158 72.78 15.21 -0.53
N ASP A 159 73.25 16.47 -0.52
CA ASP A 159 73.05 17.45 -1.59
C ASP A 159 74.30 17.59 -2.48
N THR A 160 74.76 16.48 -3.08
CA THR A 160 75.92 16.46 -3.99
C THR A 160 75.56 15.92 -5.38
N GLU A 161 76.43 16.15 -6.36
CA GLU A 161 76.23 15.58 -7.69
C GLU A 161 76.25 14.04 -7.64
N PRO A 162 75.46 13.31 -8.46
CA PRO A 162 75.32 11.85 -8.35
C PRO A 162 76.60 11.02 -8.50
N HIS A 163 77.64 11.61 -9.11
CA HIS A 163 78.95 10.99 -9.32
C HIS A 163 80.00 11.46 -8.29
N ILE A 164 79.63 12.32 -7.34
CA ILE A 164 80.52 12.84 -6.31
C ILE A 164 80.08 12.30 -4.96
N LEU A 165 80.88 11.39 -4.42
CA LEU A 165 80.74 10.91 -3.05
C LEU A 165 81.47 11.85 -2.10
N ARG A 166 80.72 12.68 -1.38
CA ARG A 166 81.26 13.63 -0.40
C ARG A 166 80.77 13.31 1.00
N GLY A 167 81.65 13.54 1.98
CA GLY A 167 81.31 13.33 3.38
C GLY A 167 82.48 13.58 4.31
N VAL A 168 82.32 13.14 5.56
CA VAL A 168 83.34 13.27 6.60
C VAL A 168 83.41 11.99 7.41
N HIS A 169 84.61 11.46 7.58
CA HIS A 169 84.91 10.35 8.49
C HIS A 169 85.31 10.87 9.88
N TYR A 170 84.64 10.39 10.93
CA TYR A 170 84.85 10.78 12.32
C TYR A 170 85.54 9.67 13.12
N GLY A 171 86.84 9.46 12.85
CA GLY A 171 87.69 8.54 13.61
C GLY A 171 88.03 9.03 15.02
N ALA A 172 88.86 8.27 15.75
CA ALA A 172 89.29 8.62 17.11
C ALA A 172 90.17 9.88 17.20
N ASP A 173 90.81 10.25 16.09
CA ASP A 173 91.73 11.38 16.00
C ASP A 173 91.03 12.63 15.41
N VAL A 174 91.27 12.90 14.12
CA VAL A 174 90.85 14.10 13.40
C VAL A 174 89.83 13.71 12.33
N ALA A 175 88.76 14.51 12.21
CA ALA A 175 87.76 14.33 11.17
C ALA A 175 88.40 14.46 9.78
N THR A 176 88.26 13.42 8.95
CA THR A 176 88.88 13.37 7.62
C THR A 176 87.81 13.61 6.56
N PRO A 177 87.96 14.64 5.69
CA PRO A 177 87.02 14.87 4.62
C PRO A 177 87.13 13.79 3.53
N ILE A 178 86.00 13.39 2.98
CA ILE A 178 85.87 12.47 1.84
C ILE A 178 85.31 13.26 0.68
N ASN A 179 85.97 13.20 -0.47
CA ASN A 179 85.48 13.77 -1.73
C ASN A 179 86.03 12.94 -2.88
N ILE A 180 85.23 12.01 -3.38
CA ILE A 180 85.62 11.04 -4.41
C ILE A 180 84.71 11.22 -5.62
N ASP A 181 85.31 11.39 -6.80
CA ASP A 181 84.60 11.30 -8.07
C ASP A 181 84.50 9.83 -8.50
N THR A 182 83.28 9.30 -8.47
CA THR A 182 82.97 7.90 -8.79
C THR A 182 82.80 7.66 -10.29
N SER A 183 82.83 8.71 -11.14
CA SER A 183 82.70 8.54 -12.60
C SER A 183 83.91 7.87 -13.25
N THR A 184 85.07 7.96 -12.62
CA THR A 184 86.36 7.48 -13.15
C THR A 184 86.92 6.26 -12.42
N ARG A 185 86.19 5.73 -11.43
CA ARG A 185 86.67 4.68 -10.52
C ARG A 185 85.69 3.52 -10.44
N SER A 186 86.19 2.32 -10.18
CA SER A 186 85.30 1.17 -9.98
C SER A 186 84.67 1.18 -8.59
N PRO A 187 83.45 0.62 -8.41
CA PRO A 187 82.81 0.54 -7.10
C PRO A 187 83.63 -0.22 -6.04
N CYS A 188 84.41 -1.22 -6.44
CA CYS A 188 85.27 -1.98 -5.53
C CYS A 188 86.40 -1.11 -4.99
N GLU A 189 87.11 -0.37 -5.86
CA GLU A 189 88.19 0.53 -5.44
C GLU A 189 87.69 1.62 -4.50
N VAL A 190 86.50 2.18 -4.75
CA VAL A 190 85.88 3.17 -3.87
C VAL A 190 85.51 2.55 -2.53
N SER A 191 85.00 1.32 -2.52
CA SER A 191 84.64 0.62 -1.27
C SER A 191 85.87 0.29 -0.43
N ASP A 192 86.94 -0.20 -1.07
CA ASP A 192 88.20 -0.52 -0.40
C ASP A 192 88.79 0.75 0.26
N ASP A 193 88.78 1.88 -0.44
CA ASP A 193 89.22 3.16 0.12
C ASP A 193 88.42 3.58 1.36
N LEU A 194 87.09 3.42 1.32
CA LEU A 194 86.23 3.78 2.45
C LEU A 194 86.45 2.84 3.64
N TRP A 195 86.64 1.55 3.41
CA TRP A 195 86.91 0.58 4.47
C TRP A 195 88.29 0.75 5.10
N ASN A 196 89.29 1.20 4.32
CA ASN A 196 90.62 1.54 4.84
C ASN A 196 90.61 2.71 5.84
N LEU A 197 89.56 3.54 5.85
CA LEU A 197 89.40 4.61 6.85
C LEU A 197 88.94 4.08 8.21
N VAL A 198 88.30 2.90 8.24
CA VAL A 198 87.73 2.33 9.46
C VAL A 198 88.83 1.67 10.28
N ASN A 199 88.93 2.05 11.56
CA ASN A 199 89.92 1.44 12.45
C ASN A 199 89.61 -0.05 12.67
N THR A 200 90.64 -0.89 12.55
CA THR A 200 90.56 -2.35 12.72
C THR A 200 91.22 -2.84 14.02
N GLU A 201 91.73 -1.93 14.85
CA GLU A 201 92.24 -2.23 16.19
C GLU A 201 91.08 -2.50 17.16
N TRP A 202 91.19 -3.56 17.97
CA TRP A 202 90.17 -4.05 18.92
C TRP A 202 90.63 -3.95 20.37
#